data_AF-A0A6N7QMW0-F1
#
_entry.id   AF-A0A6N7QMW0-F1
#
_cell.length_a   1.000
_cell.length_b   1.000
_cell.length_c   1.000
_cell.angle_alpha   90.00
_cell.angle_beta   90.00
_cell.angle_gamma   90.00
#
_symmetry.space_group_name_H-M   'P 1'
#
loop_
_entity.id
_entity.type
_entity.pdbx_description
1 polymer ?
#
loop_
_entity_poly.entity_id
_entity_poly.type
_entity_poly.pdbx_seq_one_letter_code
_entity_poly.pdbx_strand_id
1 'polypeptide(L)'
;MARPFVKLPPGARAHLEAMAASGTLTESKAADALGMPLTQFRRVIVDDPGSASIWRDALAVERDQLLAALYDRAIQGDTKAATTLLAVRHGLSEKGSQGAGEPVQVVFNLPDSMPAEKYISALGERPKVGTDA
;
A
#
# COMPACT_ATOMS: atom_id res chain seq x y z
N MET A 1 32.17 -23.04 -19.03
CA MET A 1 30.89 -22.41 -18.62
C MET A 1 30.71 -22.67 -17.14
N ALA A 2 30.60 -21.63 -16.31
CA ALA A 2 30.31 -21.79 -14.88
C ALA A 2 28.90 -22.39 -14.71
N ARG A 3 28.73 -23.28 -13.73
CA ARG A 3 27.45 -23.96 -13.47
C ARG A 3 26.39 -22.90 -13.14
N PRO A 4 25.17 -22.95 -13.73
CA PRO A 4 24.14 -21.98 -13.41
C PRO A 4 23.81 -22.00 -11.91
N PHE A 5 23.67 -20.84 -11.28
CA PHE A 5 23.22 -20.78 -9.90
C PHE A 5 21.76 -21.28 -9.82
N VAL A 6 21.53 -22.17 -8.86
CA VAL A 6 20.21 -22.77 -8.54
C VAL A 6 19.67 -22.21 -7.23
N LYS A 7 20.56 -21.84 -6.31
CA LYS A 7 20.25 -21.26 -5.00
C LYS A 7 21.27 -20.18 -4.66
N LEU A 8 20.92 -19.29 -3.74
CA LEU A 8 21.86 -18.29 -3.23
C LEU A 8 23.08 -18.96 -2.56
N PRO A 9 24.27 -18.34 -2.65
CA PRO A 9 25.48 -18.82 -1.97
C PRO A 9 25.28 -18.96 -0.45
N PRO A 10 26.02 -19.88 0.21
CA PRO A 10 26.04 -19.93 1.67
C PRO A 10 26.53 -18.59 2.24
N GLY A 11 25.89 -18.11 3.31
CA GLY A 11 26.19 -16.79 3.89
C GLY A 11 25.52 -15.60 3.20
N ALA A 12 24.81 -15.81 2.08
CA ALA A 12 24.07 -14.74 1.39
C ALA A 12 23.07 -14.04 2.31
N ARG A 13 22.43 -14.78 3.22
CA ARG A 13 21.50 -14.22 4.21
C ARG A 13 22.14 -13.12 5.05
N ALA A 14 23.25 -13.42 5.71
CA ALA A 14 23.93 -12.47 6.60
C ALA A 14 24.43 -11.24 5.82
N HIS A 15 24.93 -11.44 4.60
CA HIS A 15 25.35 -10.33 3.74
C HIS A 15 24.20 -9.44 3.30
N LEU A 16 23.07 -10.03 2.87
CA LEU A 16 21.89 -9.27 2.45
C LEU A 16 21.25 -8.53 3.62
N GLU A 17 21.14 -9.16 4.79
CA GLU A 17 20.66 -8.52 6.02
C GLU A 17 21.58 -7.37 6.46
N ALA A 18 22.91 -7.52 6.36
CA ALA A 18 23.85 -6.44 6.66
C ALA A 18 23.71 -5.25 5.70
N MET A 19 23.54 -5.50 4.40
CA MET A 19 23.30 -4.43 3.41
C MET A 19 21.93 -3.77 3.56
N ALA A 20 20.94 -4.53 4.02
CA ALA A 20 19.61 -4.01 4.34
C ALA A 20 19.68 -3.08 5.57
N ALA A 21 20.43 -3.48 6.60
CA ALA A 21 20.63 -2.66 7.79
C ALA A 21 21.36 -1.33 7.48
N SER A 22 22.23 -1.30 6.48
CA SER A 22 22.89 -0.07 6.02
C SER A 22 22.07 0.75 5.00
N GLY A 23 20.89 0.28 4.58
CA GLY A 23 20.04 0.96 3.60
C GLY A 23 20.63 1.02 2.18
N THR A 24 21.50 0.08 1.82
CA THR A 24 22.17 0.04 0.50
C THR A 24 21.71 -1.12 -0.37
N LEU A 25 20.60 -1.78 0.00
CA LEU A 25 20.13 -2.99 -0.66
C LEU A 25 19.51 -2.62 -2.01
N THR A 26 20.18 -3.01 -3.09
CA THR A 26 19.60 -2.99 -4.45
C THR A 26 19.88 -4.32 -5.11
N GLU A 27 19.02 -4.75 -6.04
CA GLU A 27 19.22 -6.03 -6.74
C GLU A 27 20.59 -6.14 -7.42
N SER A 28 21.05 -5.03 -8.03
CA SER A 28 22.37 -4.95 -8.66
C SER A 28 23.50 -5.12 -7.64
N LYS A 29 23.49 -4.35 -6.56
CA LYS A 29 24.50 -4.43 -5.50
C LYS A 29 24.48 -5.78 -4.78
N ALA A 30 23.30 -6.36 -4.61
CA ALA A 30 23.13 -7.70 -4.05
C ALA A 30 23.74 -8.77 -4.97
N ALA A 31 23.48 -8.70 -6.27
CA ALA A 31 24.08 -9.60 -7.24
C ALA A 31 25.61 -9.46 -7.28
N ASP A 32 26.12 -8.23 -7.29
CA ASP A 32 27.55 -7.92 -7.28
C ASP A 32 28.24 -8.43 -5.99
N ALA A 33 27.64 -8.17 -4.83
CA ALA A 33 28.15 -8.61 -3.52
C ALA A 33 28.19 -10.14 -3.39
N LEU A 34 27.27 -10.83 -4.04
CA LEU A 34 27.21 -12.30 -4.06
C LEU A 34 28.03 -12.92 -5.20
N GLY A 35 28.71 -12.10 -6.01
CA GLY A 35 29.54 -12.55 -7.13
C GLY A 35 28.75 -13.24 -8.24
N MET A 36 27.48 -12.86 -8.44
CA MET A 36 26.60 -13.48 -9.43
C MET A 36 26.04 -12.46 -10.42
N PRO A 37 25.76 -12.86 -11.68
CA PRO A 37 25.09 -11.99 -12.63
C PRO A 37 23.66 -11.63 -12.16
N LEU A 38 23.26 -10.36 -12.35
CA LEU A 38 21.93 -9.87 -11.98
C LEU A 38 20.78 -10.71 -12.56
N THR A 39 20.92 -11.17 -13.81
CA THR A 39 19.91 -12.02 -14.45
C THR A 39 19.75 -13.36 -13.75
N GLN A 40 20.83 -13.92 -13.23
CA GLN A 40 20.81 -15.17 -12.47
C GLN A 40 20.29 -14.96 -11.05
N PHE A 41 20.64 -13.84 -10.42
CA PHE A 41 20.09 -13.44 -9.11
C PHE A 41 18.56 -13.36 -9.14
N ARG A 42 18.01 -12.61 -10.11
CA ARG A 42 16.55 -12.49 -10.30
C ARG A 42 15.89 -13.84 -10.51
N ARG A 43 16.48 -14.68 -11.36
CA ARG A 43 15.98 -16.02 -11.62
C ARG A 43 15.97 -16.88 -10.35
N VAL A 44 17.07 -16.90 -9.60
CA VAL A 44 17.19 -17.70 -8.36
C VAL A 44 16.17 -17.27 -7.30
N ILE A 45 15.90 -15.96 -7.17
CA ILE A 45 14.86 -15.46 -6.25
C ILE A 45 13.46 -15.92 -6.66
N VAL A 46 13.18 -16.04 -7.96
CA VAL A 46 11.88 -16.48 -8.46
C VAL A 46 11.73 -18.01 -8.37
N ASP A 47 12.78 -18.74 -8.74
CA ASP A 47 12.73 -20.20 -8.93
C ASP A 47 12.92 -20.98 -7.62
N ASP A 48 13.66 -20.45 -6.64
CA ASP A 48 13.93 -21.11 -5.36
C ASP A 48 13.20 -20.43 -4.19
N PRO A 49 12.20 -21.08 -3.56
CA PRO A 49 11.45 -20.52 -2.45
C PRO A 49 12.31 -20.13 -1.24
N GLY A 50 13.42 -20.84 -0.99
CA GLY A 50 14.33 -20.53 0.11
C GLY A 50 15.13 -19.24 -0.14
N SER A 51 15.64 -19.07 -1.36
CA SER A 51 16.27 -17.83 -1.79
C SER A 51 15.27 -16.66 -1.79
N ALA A 52 14.03 -16.92 -2.20
CA ALA A 52 12.94 -15.93 -2.15
C ALA A 52 12.63 -15.46 -0.72
N SER A 53 12.64 -16.36 0.26
CA SER A 53 12.38 -15.98 1.66
C SER A 53 13.51 -15.12 2.21
N ILE A 54 14.77 -15.50 1.97
CA ILE A 54 15.93 -14.71 2.39
C ILE A 54 15.88 -13.29 1.81
N TRP A 55 15.53 -13.16 0.53
CA TRP A 55 15.40 -11.85 -0.11
C TRP A 55 14.27 -11.01 0.49
N ARG A 56 13.11 -11.62 0.76
CA ARG A 56 11.99 -10.95 1.42
C ARG A 56 12.32 -10.50 2.85
N ASP A 57 13.04 -11.33 3.60
CA ASP A 57 13.48 -10.99 4.96
C ASP A 57 14.43 -9.78 4.92
N ALA A 58 15.38 -9.75 3.99
CA ALA A 58 16.28 -8.60 3.80
C ALA A 58 15.51 -7.32 3.42
N LEU A 59 14.55 -7.40 2.50
CA LEU A 59 13.70 -6.25 2.13
C LEU A 59 12.85 -5.76 3.31
N ALA A 60 12.39 -6.66 4.18
CA ALA A 60 11.65 -6.27 5.38
C ALA A 60 12.54 -5.46 6.33
N VAL A 61 13.78 -5.91 6.56
CA VAL A 61 14.76 -5.18 7.38
C VAL A 61 15.06 -3.79 6.80
N GLU A 62 15.28 -3.69 5.48
CA GLU A 62 15.52 -2.40 4.84
C GLU A 62 14.32 -1.45 4.99
N ARG A 63 13.10 -1.97 4.76
CA ARG A 63 11.88 -1.18 4.91
C ARG A 63 11.74 -0.64 6.33
N ASP A 64 11.99 -1.48 7.32
CA ASP A 64 11.84 -1.09 8.72
C ASP A 64 12.89 -0.02 9.11
N GLN A 65 14.12 -0.13 8.59
CA GLN A 65 15.15 0.91 8.75
C GLN A 65 14.78 2.23 8.06
N LEU A 66 14.26 2.17 6.84
CA LEU A 66 13.81 3.36 6.11
C LEU A 66 12.66 4.06 6.84
N LEU A 67 11.71 3.29 7.38
CA LEU A 67 10.60 3.83 8.16
C LEU A 67 11.08 4.47 9.46
N ALA A 68 12.05 3.87 10.16
CA ALA A 68 12.65 4.47 11.35
C ALA A 68 13.33 5.82 11.01
N ALA A 69 14.15 5.87 9.97
CA ALA A 69 14.82 7.10 9.54
C ALA A 69 13.82 8.19 9.08
N LEU A 70 12.73 7.80 8.42
CA LEU A 70 11.64 8.72 8.07
C LEU A 70 10.93 9.26 9.30
N TYR A 71 10.68 8.41 10.30
CA TYR A 71 10.04 8.79 11.55
C TYR A 71 10.89 9.81 12.32
N ASP A 72 12.20 9.59 12.40
CA ASP A 72 13.12 10.53 13.04
C ASP A 72 13.11 11.90 12.33
N ARG A 73 13.09 11.92 10.99
CA ARG A 73 12.97 13.16 10.22
C ARG A 73 11.63 13.86 10.44
N ALA A 74 10.54 13.10 10.54
CA ALA A 74 9.23 13.66 10.81
C ALA A 74 9.17 14.31 12.21
N ILE A 75 9.79 13.70 13.23
CA ILE A 75 9.91 14.30 14.57
C ILE A 75 10.73 15.61 14.53
N GLN A 76 11.77 15.67 13.70
CA GLN A 76 12.59 16.87 13.51
C GLN A 76 11.86 18.01 12.78
N GLY A 77 10.60 17.82 12.39
CA GLY A 77 9.76 18.84 11.77
C GLY A 77 9.75 18.82 10.24
N ASP A 78 10.31 17.80 9.59
CA ASP A 78 10.17 17.64 8.13
C ASP A 78 8.72 17.26 7.79
N THR A 79 7.97 18.23 7.28
CA THR A 79 6.56 18.07 6.91
C THR A 79 6.36 17.07 5.78
N LYS A 80 7.34 16.91 4.87
CA LYS A 80 7.26 15.91 3.79
C LYS A 80 7.43 14.50 4.32
N ALA A 81 8.32 14.30 5.29
CA ALA A 81 8.47 12.99 5.94
C ALA A 81 7.19 12.63 6.71
N ALA A 82 6.59 13.59 7.41
CA ALA A 82 5.33 13.40 8.13
C ALA A 82 4.16 13.04 7.20
N THR A 83 3.99 13.77 6.08
CA THR A 83 2.94 13.44 5.09
C THR A 83 3.17 12.09 4.44
N THR A 84 4.42 11.74 4.13
CA THR A 84 4.77 10.43 3.56
C THR A 84 4.43 9.29 4.52
N LEU A 85 4.76 9.43 5.81
CA LEU A 85 4.40 8.41 6.82
C LEU A 85 2.89 8.27 6.98
N LEU A 86 2.16 9.39 6.96
CA LEU A 86 0.70 9.40 7.01
C LEU A 86 0.10 8.69 5.78
N ALA A 87 0.64 8.95 4.59
CA ALA A 87 0.24 8.29 3.35
C ALA A 87 0.48 6.78 3.40
N VAL A 88 1.65 6.35 3.87
CA VAL A 88 2.00 4.92 3.99
C VAL A 88 1.14 4.20 5.04
N ARG A 89 0.84 4.82 6.18
CA ARG A 89 0.10 4.19 7.28
C ARG A 89 -1.42 4.19 7.09
N HIS A 90 -1.95 5.27 6.53
CA HIS A 90 -3.39 5.49 6.43
C HIS A 90 -3.92 5.46 5.00
N GLY A 91 -3.05 5.22 4.01
CA GLY A 91 -3.44 5.22 2.61
C GLY A 91 -3.88 6.60 2.13
N LEU A 92 -3.33 7.68 2.72
CA LEU A 92 -3.62 9.04 2.27
C LEU A 92 -3.10 9.21 0.84
N SER A 93 -4.01 9.05 -0.10
CA SER A 93 -3.75 9.24 -1.51
C SER A 93 -4.09 10.68 -1.85
N GLU A 94 -3.11 11.46 -2.31
CA GLU A 94 -3.35 12.81 -2.85
C GLU A 94 -4.12 12.78 -4.19
N LYS A 95 -4.36 11.59 -4.77
CA LYS A 95 -5.42 11.44 -5.75
C LYS A 95 -6.76 11.57 -5.03
N GLY A 96 -7.23 12.82 -4.88
CA GLY A 96 -8.66 13.07 -5.02
C GLY A 96 -9.15 12.29 -6.25
N SER A 97 -10.26 11.57 -6.11
CA SER A 97 -10.81 10.65 -7.09
C SER A 97 -10.56 11.11 -8.54
N GLN A 98 -9.53 10.57 -9.19
CA GLN A 98 -9.32 10.70 -10.63
C GLN A 98 -10.17 9.65 -11.35
N GLY A 99 -11.45 9.63 -11.00
CA GLY A 99 -12.52 9.18 -11.85
C GLY A 99 -13.47 10.36 -11.92
N ALA A 100 -14.04 10.64 -13.08
CA ALA A 100 -15.23 11.47 -13.15
C ALA A 100 -16.32 10.78 -12.32
N GLY A 101 -16.31 11.02 -11.01
CA GLY A 101 -17.43 10.76 -10.14
C GLY A 101 -18.52 11.66 -10.67
N GLU A 102 -19.45 11.06 -11.41
CA GLU A 102 -20.69 11.68 -11.82
C GLU A 102 -21.21 12.50 -10.62
N PRO A 103 -21.34 13.84 -10.74
CA PRO A 103 -21.75 14.64 -9.60
C PRO A 103 -23.16 14.17 -9.22
N VAL A 104 -23.27 13.45 -8.11
CA VAL A 104 -24.55 13.04 -7.57
C VAL A 104 -25.24 14.30 -7.07
N GLN A 105 -26.04 14.90 -7.94
CA GLN A 105 -26.87 16.05 -7.63
C GLN A 105 -28.09 15.55 -6.86
N VAL A 106 -28.02 15.63 -5.53
CA VAL A 106 -29.18 15.36 -4.67
C VAL A 106 -30.09 16.59 -4.69
N VAL A 107 -31.15 16.52 -5.50
CA VAL A 107 -32.20 17.55 -5.52
C VAL A 107 -33.22 17.23 -4.42
N PHE A 108 -33.23 18.05 -3.38
CA PHE A 108 -34.26 17.99 -2.35
C PHE A 108 -35.52 18.70 -2.87
N ASN A 109 -36.49 17.95 -3.37
CA ASN A 109 -37.83 18.48 -3.64
C ASN A 109 -38.56 18.60 -2.31
N LEU A 110 -38.42 19.77 -1.67
CA LEU A 110 -39.24 20.13 -0.53
C LEU A 110 -40.69 20.34 -1.03
N PRO A 111 -41.70 19.69 -0.42
CA PRO A 111 -43.08 19.99 -0.74
C PRO A 111 -43.39 21.44 -0.37
N ASP A 112 -44.24 22.07 -1.18
CA ASP A 112 -44.66 23.46 -1.00
C ASP A 112 -45.27 23.67 0.40
N SER A 113 -45.15 24.88 0.95
CA SER A 113 -45.54 25.17 2.33
C SER A 113 -47.01 24.83 2.56
N MET A 114 -47.26 23.71 3.23
CA MET A 114 -48.60 23.19 3.46
C MET A 114 -49.05 23.58 4.88
N PRO A 115 -50.31 24.03 5.09
CA PRO A 115 -50.82 24.32 6.42
C PRO A 115 -50.78 23.07 7.31
N ALA A 116 -50.45 23.26 8.58
CA ALA A 116 -50.11 22.21 9.56
C ALA A 116 -51.10 21.05 9.62
N GLU A 117 -52.39 21.32 9.40
CA GLU A 117 -53.47 20.34 9.42
C GLU A 117 -53.30 19.24 8.37
N LYS A 118 -52.82 19.59 7.17
CA LYS A 118 -52.62 18.59 6.10
C LYS A 118 -51.33 17.78 6.28
N TYR A 119 -50.36 18.31 7.03
CA TYR A 119 -49.10 17.59 7.32
C TYR A 119 -49.34 16.38 8.23
N ILE A 120 -50.29 16.49 9.17
CA ILE A 120 -50.65 15.41 10.10
C ILE A 120 -51.34 14.26 9.35
N SER A 121 -52.21 14.57 8.39
CA SER A 121 -52.88 13.56 7.57
C SER A 121 -51.89 12.77 6.68
N ALA A 122 -50.87 13.44 6.13
CA ALA A 122 -49.87 12.82 5.28
C ALA A 122 -48.93 11.84 6.02
N LEU A 123 -48.69 12.06 7.31
CA LEU A 123 -47.86 11.18 8.15
C LEU A 123 -48.62 9.93 8.65
N GLY A 124 -49.94 9.92 8.54
CA GLY A 124 -50.82 8.84 9.02
C GLY A 124 -51.08 7.72 8.01
N GLU A 125 -50.77 7.91 6.73
CA GLU A 125 -51.01 6.90 5.69
C GLU A 125 -49.72 6.09 5.43
N ARG A 126 -49.63 4.90 6.04
CA ARG A 126 -48.64 3.91 5.60
C ARG A 126 -48.94 3.51 4.15
N PRO A 127 -47.95 3.48 3.25
CA PRO A 127 -48.17 2.99 1.89
C PRO A 127 -48.67 1.53 1.97
N LYS A 128 -49.86 1.27 1.39
CA LYS A 128 -50.35 -0.09 1.18
C LYS A 128 -49.39 -0.78 0.23
N VAL A 129 -48.60 -1.72 0.76
CA VAL A 129 -47.79 -2.63 -0.05
C VAL A 129 -48.77 -3.51 -0.83
N GLY A 130 -48.94 -3.21 -2.12
CA GLY A 130 -49.67 -4.07 -3.04
C GLY A 130 -48.86 -5.34 -3.30
N THR A 131 -49.26 -6.44 -2.66
CA THR A 131 -49.01 -7.79 -3.17
C THR A 131 -50.02 -8.06 -4.27
N ASP A 132 -49.59 -7.93 -5.52
CA ASP A 132 -50.23 -8.58 -6.66
C ASP A 132 -49.35 -9.76 -7.09
N ALA A 133 -49.94 -10.95 -6.99
CA ALA A 133 -49.52 -12.19 -7.63
C ALA A 133 -50.46 -12.43 -8.82
#